data_AF-Q54V61-F1
#
_entry.id   AF-Q54V61-F1
#
_cell.length_a   1.000
_cell.length_b   1.000
_cell.length_c   1.000
_cell.angle_alpha   90.00
_cell.angle_beta   90.00
_cell.angle_gamma   90.00
#
_symmetry.space_group_name_H-M   'P 1'
#
loop_
_entity.id
_entity.type
_entity.pdbx_description
1 polymer ?
#
loop_
_entity_poly.entity_id
_entity_poly.type
_entity_poly.pdbx_seq_one_letter_code
_entity_poly.pdbx_strand_id
1 'polypeptide(L)'
;MTGHAPESTFNADGSRKMIATQQQCEDKNLPLSFRDYCAHLLIPLNDCRVSTYYAPWKCMDEKHAYEGCQYDEYLYRKIKKSEQDEAERIKREVVIEKENPKDRPYEEIKLS
;
A
#
# COMPACT_ATOMS: atom_id res chain seq x y z
N MET A 1 -2.20 -13.76 28.31
CA MET A 1 -2.56 -13.11 27.03
C MET A 1 -1.52 -12.05 26.78
N THR A 2 -0.41 -12.42 26.15
CA THR A 2 0.66 -11.48 25.87
C THR A 2 0.23 -10.66 24.66
N GLY A 3 -0.35 -9.48 24.90
CA GLY A 3 -0.74 -8.51 23.87
C GLY A 3 0.47 -7.91 23.18
N HIS A 4 1.17 -8.72 22.39
CA HIS A 4 2.21 -8.23 21.52
C HIS A 4 1.55 -7.41 20.42
N ALA A 5 2.01 -6.17 20.24
CA ALA A 5 1.62 -5.37 19.10
C ALA A 5 1.90 -6.16 17.80
N PRO A 6 1.01 -6.11 16.81
CA PRO A 6 1.23 -6.78 15.54
C PRO A 6 2.53 -6.29 14.91
N GLU A 7 3.29 -7.21 14.32
CA GLU A 7 4.49 -6.86 13.57
C GLU A 7 4.09 -5.99 12.36
N SER A 8 4.72 -4.82 12.24
CA SER A 8 4.52 -3.87 11.14
C SER A 8 5.01 -4.48 9.82
N THR A 9 4.29 -4.20 8.73
CA THR A 9 4.68 -4.58 7.37
C THR A 9 5.78 -3.68 6.79
N PHE A 10 6.15 -2.60 7.48
CA PHE A 10 7.17 -1.66 7.04
C PHE A 10 8.49 -1.89 7.79
N ASN A 11 9.57 -2.06 7.04
CA ASN A 11 10.92 -2.05 7.57
C ASN A 11 11.34 -0.60 7.92
N ALA A 12 12.46 -0.46 8.66
CA ALA A 12 12.98 0.85 9.07
C ALA A 12 13.41 1.75 7.90
N ASP A 13 13.68 1.18 6.72
CA ASP A 13 13.99 1.89 5.48
C ASP A 13 12.74 2.35 4.69
N GLY A 14 11.54 1.97 5.15
CA GLY A 14 10.27 2.22 4.45
C GLY A 14 9.95 1.21 3.35
N SER A 15 10.74 0.14 3.18
CA SER A 15 10.39 -0.97 2.29
C SER A 15 9.31 -1.85 2.93
N ARG A 16 8.48 -2.48 2.10
CA ARG A 16 7.44 -3.41 2.56
C ARG A 16 8.00 -4.83 2.72
N LYS A 17 7.77 -5.43 3.88
CA LYS A 17 8.15 -6.80 4.22
C LYS A 17 6.92 -7.71 4.15
N MET A 18 7.01 -8.77 3.36
CA MET A 18 6.01 -9.84 3.39
C MET A 18 6.33 -10.80 4.54
N ILE A 19 5.46 -10.85 5.55
CA ILE A 19 5.67 -11.68 6.74
C ILE A 19 5.09 -13.08 6.54
N ALA A 20 3.89 -13.20 5.96
CA ALA A 20 3.27 -14.48 5.67
C ALA A 20 3.91 -15.15 4.44
N THR A 21 4.23 -16.44 4.55
CA THR A 21 4.73 -17.20 3.40
C THR A 21 3.60 -17.57 2.45
N GLN A 22 3.92 -17.82 1.19
CA GLN A 22 2.93 -18.27 0.21
C GLN A 22 2.24 -19.57 0.63
N GLN A 23 3.02 -20.53 1.13
CA GLN A 23 2.50 -21.81 1.63
C GLN A 23 1.53 -21.62 2.78
N GLN A 24 1.81 -20.74 3.74
CA GLN A 24 0.88 -20.43 4.84
C GLN A 24 -0.45 -19.86 4.35
N CYS A 25 -0.41 -18.98 3.34
CA CYS A 25 -1.63 -18.43 2.73
C CYS A 25 -2.45 -19.49 1.98
N GLU A 26 -1.77 -20.47 1.38
CA GLU A 26 -2.40 -21.61 0.68
C GLU A 26 -2.99 -22.62 1.67
N ASP A 27 -2.24 -23.02 2.70
CA ASP A 27 -2.68 -23.94 3.76
C ASP A 27 -3.93 -23.43 4.48
N LYS A 28 -4.02 -22.11 4.66
CA LYS A 28 -5.17 -21.44 5.28
C LYS A 28 -6.28 -21.06 4.30
N ASN A 29 -6.18 -21.49 3.04
CA ASN A 29 -7.15 -21.25 1.98
C ASN A 29 -7.56 -19.77 1.85
N LEU A 30 -6.61 -18.84 1.99
CA LEU A 30 -6.90 -17.41 1.84
C LEU A 30 -7.26 -17.10 0.37
N PRO A 31 -8.38 -16.39 0.10
CA PRO A 31 -8.71 -15.91 -1.24
C PRO A 31 -7.62 -14.97 -1.77
N LEU A 32 -7.42 -14.96 -3.08
CA LEU A 32 -6.36 -14.16 -3.74
C LEU A 32 -6.41 -12.67 -3.39
N SER A 33 -7.61 -12.11 -3.19
CA SER A 33 -7.80 -10.72 -2.81
C SER A 33 -7.22 -10.36 -1.44
N PHE A 34 -7.07 -11.34 -0.55
CA PHE A 34 -6.60 -11.14 0.83
C PHE A 34 -5.17 -11.63 1.06
N ARG A 35 -4.44 -11.98 -0.01
CA ARG A 35 -3.01 -12.37 0.05
C ARG A 35 -2.12 -11.14 -0.10
N ASP A 36 -2.36 -10.13 0.73
CA ASP A 36 -1.59 -8.89 0.78
C ASP A 36 -0.55 -8.91 1.90
N TYR A 37 0.19 -7.80 2.07
CA TYR A 37 1.21 -7.69 3.13
C TYR A 37 0.65 -7.88 4.54
N CYS A 38 -0.65 -7.68 4.74
CA CYS A 38 -1.35 -7.84 6.02
C CYS A 38 -1.89 -9.27 6.27
N ALA A 39 -1.62 -10.23 5.36
CA ALA A 39 -2.14 -11.59 5.45
C ALA A 39 -1.72 -12.33 6.73
N HIS A 40 -0.56 -12.00 7.31
CA HIS A 40 -0.09 -12.59 8.57
C HIS A 40 -1.01 -12.30 9.77
N LEU A 41 -1.75 -11.19 9.74
CA LEU A 41 -2.75 -10.84 10.75
C LEU A 41 -4.13 -11.44 10.44
N LEU A 42 -4.42 -11.69 9.18
CA LEU A 42 -5.69 -12.29 8.77
C LEU A 42 -5.79 -13.76 9.18
N ILE A 43 -4.68 -14.50 9.14
CA ILE A 43 -4.62 -15.92 9.55
C ILE A 43 -5.12 -16.11 11.00
N PRO A 44 -4.53 -15.46 12.03
CA PRO A 44 -5.00 -15.60 13.41
C PRO A 44 -6.41 -15.05 13.62
N LEU A 45 -6.79 -13.99 12.90
CA LEU A 45 -8.16 -13.47 12.94
C LEU A 45 -9.18 -14.49 12.44
N ASN A 46 -8.89 -15.19 11.35
CA ASN A 46 -9.76 -16.24 10.82
C ASN A 46 -9.83 -17.45 11.77
N ASP A 47 -8.70 -17.86 12.36
CA ASP A 47 -8.67 -18.92 13.36
C ASP A 47 -9.52 -18.56 14.60
N CYS A 48 -9.45 -17.30 15.06
CA CYS A 48 -10.28 -16.80 16.16
C CYS A 48 -11.77 -16.77 15.80
N ARG A 49 -12.13 -16.32 14.59
CA ARG A 49 -13.53 -16.29 14.12
C ARG A 49 -14.15 -17.68 14.04
N VAL A 50 -13.41 -18.65 13.53
CA VAL A 50 -13.87 -20.04 13.43
C VAL A 50 -14.05 -20.66 14.82
N SER A 51 -13.07 -20.49 15.72
CA SER A 51 -13.14 -21.04 17.07
C SER A 51 -14.25 -20.42 17.94
N THR A 52 -14.62 -19.16 17.69
CA THR A 52 -15.65 -18.44 18.44
C THR A 52 -17.01 -18.38 17.75
N TYR A 53 -17.19 -19.12 16.64
CA TYR A 53 -18.41 -19.10 15.82
C TYR A 53 -18.85 -17.68 15.43
N TYR A 54 -17.90 -16.81 15.11
CA TYR A 54 -18.13 -15.43 14.66
C TYR A 54 -18.91 -14.55 15.66
N ALA A 55 -18.77 -14.82 16.96
CA ALA A 55 -19.37 -13.97 17.99
C ALA A 55 -18.85 -12.51 17.92
N PRO A 56 -19.72 -11.48 17.86
CA PRO A 56 -19.32 -10.11 17.53
C PRO A 56 -18.45 -9.40 18.58
N TRP A 57 -18.45 -9.87 19.83
CA TRP A 57 -17.64 -9.31 20.92
C TRP A 57 -16.30 -10.05 21.12
N LYS A 58 -16.01 -11.06 20.29
CA LYS A 58 -14.75 -11.81 20.32
C LYS A 58 -13.85 -11.37 19.17
N CYS A 59 -12.55 -11.60 19.32
CA CYS A 59 -11.52 -11.33 18.31
C CYS A 59 -11.38 -9.84 17.91
N MET A 60 -11.74 -8.91 18.81
CA MET A 60 -11.74 -7.48 18.52
C MET A 60 -10.33 -6.93 18.34
N ASP A 61 -9.37 -7.42 19.14
CA ASP A 61 -7.98 -6.97 19.08
C ASP A 61 -7.32 -7.40 17.76
N GLU A 62 -7.50 -8.65 17.35
CA GLU A 62 -7.00 -9.19 16.09
C GLU A 62 -7.65 -8.50 14.89
N LYS A 63 -8.96 -8.21 14.99
CA LYS A 63 -9.68 -7.46 13.96
C LYS A 63 -9.11 -6.05 13.83
N HIS A 64 -8.93 -5.35 14.94
CA HIS A 64 -8.42 -3.98 14.94
C HIS A 64 -6.98 -3.92 14.42
N ALA A 65 -6.14 -4.89 14.80
CA ALA A 65 -4.78 -5.02 14.28
C ALA A 65 -4.76 -5.19 12.75
N TYR A 66 -5.61 -6.06 12.21
CA TYR A 66 -5.72 -6.26 10.76
C TYR A 66 -6.22 -5.01 10.03
N GLU A 67 -7.25 -4.36 10.55
CA GLU A 67 -7.81 -3.11 9.98
C GLU A 67 -6.79 -1.97 10.01
N GLY A 68 -6.00 -1.85 11.09
CA GLY A 68 -4.91 -0.88 11.19
C GLY A 68 -3.84 -1.11 10.11
N CYS A 69 -3.38 -2.35 9.94
CA CYS A 69 -2.42 -2.69 8.88
C CYS A 69 -2.95 -2.35 7.48
N GLN A 70 -4.23 -2.64 7.20
CA GLN A 70 -4.85 -2.31 5.92
C GLN A 70 -4.90 -0.81 5.67
N TYR A 71 -5.18 -0.04 6.71
CA TYR A 71 -5.19 1.41 6.64
C TYR A 71 -3.79 1.96 6.32
N ASP A 72 -2.75 1.44 6.95
CA ASP A 72 -1.37 1.85 6.69
C ASP A 72 -0.92 1.51 5.25
N GLU A 73 -1.26 0.31 4.75
CA GLU A 73 -1.02 -0.07 3.35
C GLU A 73 -1.79 0.83 2.37
N TYR A 74 -3.03 1.21 2.69
CA TYR A 74 -3.80 2.14 1.88
C TYR A 74 -3.13 3.52 1.82
N LEU A 75 -2.70 4.06 2.96
CA LEU A 75 -1.99 5.34 3.02
C LEU A 75 -0.69 5.30 2.22
N TYR A 76 0.10 4.23 2.35
CA TYR A 76 1.31 4.04 1.58
C TYR A 76 1.04 4.07 0.08
N ARG A 77 0.02 3.33 -0.38
CA ARG A 77 -0.38 3.31 -1.80
C ARG A 77 -0.83 4.69 -2.29
N LYS A 78 -1.58 5.41 -1.46
CA LYS A 78 -2.06 6.77 -1.79
C LYS A 78 -0.89 7.74 -1.97
N ILE A 79 0.08 7.73 -1.06
CA ILE A 79 1.28 8.59 -1.13
C ILE A 79 2.12 8.24 -2.36
N LYS A 80 2.40 6.94 -2.58
CA LYS A 80 3.17 6.49 -3.75
C LYS A 80 2.49 6.86 -5.06
N LYS A 81 1.16 6.77 -5.12
CA LYS A 81 0.40 7.16 -6.31
C LYS A 81 0.47 8.68 -6.53
N SER A 82 0.35 9.51 -5.49
CA SER A 82 0.50 10.96 -5.64
C SER A 82 1.90 11.37 -6.09
N GLU A 83 2.96 10.74 -5.58
CA GLU A 83 4.34 10.98 -6.02
C GLU A 83 4.52 10.61 -7.51
N GLN A 84 3.94 9.50 -7.94
CA GLN A 84 3.96 9.08 -9.35
C GLN A 84 3.21 10.05 -10.25
N ASP A 85 2.01 10.49 -9.84
CA ASP A 85 1.18 11.39 -10.62
C ASP A 85 1.82 12.80 -10.73
N GLU A 86 2.48 13.28 -9.67
CA GLU A 86 3.27 14.53 -9.70
C GLU A 86 4.49 14.41 -10.62
N ALA A 87 5.24 13.31 -10.53
CA ALA A 87 6.38 13.07 -11.42
C ALA A 87 5.95 12.96 -12.89
N GLU A 88 4.81 12.34 -13.18
CA GLU A 88 4.22 12.31 -14.52
C GLU A 88 3.81 13.71 -14.99
N ARG A 89 3.22 14.53 -14.11
CA ARG A 89 2.87 15.90 -14.43
C ARG A 89 4.09 16.74 -14.81
N ILE A 90 5.15 16.70 -13.99
CA ILE A 90 6.40 17.43 -14.25
C ILE A 90 7.02 16.95 -15.58
N LYS A 91 7.03 15.63 -15.84
CA LYS A 91 7.52 15.09 -17.13
C LYS A 91 6.73 15.64 -18.32
N ARG A 92 5.39 15.73 -18.21
CA ARG A 92 4.53 16.30 -19.26
C ARG A 92 4.83 17.79 -19.46
N GLU A 93 4.99 18.56 -18.39
CA GLU A 93 5.34 19.99 -18.45
C GLU A 93 6.69 20.20 -19.14
N VAL A 94 7.71 19.39 -18.84
CA VAL A 94 9.03 19.45 -19.50
C VAL A 94 8.94 19.08 -20.99
N VAL A 95 8.08 18.14 -21.38
CA VAL A 95 7.86 17.82 -22.80
C VAL A 95 7.22 19.02 -23.51
N ILE A 96 6.19 19.63 -22.92
CA ILE A 96 5.51 20.81 -23.48
C ILE A 96 6.48 21.99 -23.62
N GLU A 97 7.35 22.22 -22.64
CA GLU A 97 8.35 23.30 -22.67
C GLU A 97 9.40 23.09 -23.77
N LYS A 98 9.80 21.84 -24.02
CA LYS A 98 10.69 21.49 -25.14
C LYS A 98 10.02 21.64 -26.50
N GLU A 99 8.73 21.33 -26.61
CA GLU A 99 7.95 21.47 -27.85
C GLU A 99 7.61 22.93 -28.17
N ASN A 100 7.44 23.77 -27.15
CA ASN A 100 7.14 25.20 -27.31
C ASN A 100 8.02 26.06 -26.40
N PRO A 101 9.29 26.28 -26.77
CA PRO A 101 10.20 27.13 -26.00
C PRO A 101 9.65 28.55 -25.94
N LYS A 102 9.29 29.03 -24.74
CA LYS A 102 8.80 30.40 -24.53
C LYS A 102 9.88 31.45 -24.74
N ASP A 103 11.14 31.06 -24.60
CA ASP A 103 12.32 31.90 -24.82
C ASP A 103 12.92 31.63 -26.21
N ARG A 104 12.13 31.77 -27.28
CA ARG A 104 12.71 31.91 -28.61
C ARG A 104 13.36 33.30 -28.70
N PRO A 105 14.64 33.43 -29.07
CA PRO A 105 15.28 34.73 -29.28
C PRO A 105 14.41 35.61 -30.19
N TYR A 106 14.26 36.89 -29.86
CA TYR A 106 13.44 37.84 -30.63
C TYR A 106 13.88 37.95 -32.11
N GLU A 107 15.14 37.59 -32.37
CA GLU A 107 15.77 37.50 -33.69
C GLU A 107 15.21 36.36 -34.54
N GLU A 108 14.85 35.22 -33.93
CA GLU A 108 14.26 34.06 -34.63
C GLU A 108 12.79 34.30 -35.00
N ILE A 109 12.07 35.12 -34.22
CA ILE A 109 10.66 35.46 -34.45
C ILE A 109 10.48 36.38 -35.67
N LYS A 110 11.51 37.18 -36.03
CA LYS A 110 11.45 38.13 -37.15
C LYS A 110 11.82 37.52 -38.51
N LEU A 111 12.30 36.29 -38.56
CA LEU A 111 12.72 35.60 -39.80
C LEU A 111 11.71 34.57 -40.33
N SER A 112 10.61 34.32 -39.62
CA SER A 112 9.49 33.46 -40.05
C SER A 112 8.31 34.29 -40.56
#